data_AF-A0A1G3RLL0-F1
#
_entry.id   AF-A0A1G3RLL0-F1
#
_cell.length_a   1.000
_cell.length_b   1.000
_cell.length_c   1.000
_cell.angle_alpha   90.00
_cell.angle_beta   90.00
_cell.angle_gamma   90.00
#
_symmetry.space_group_name_H-M   'P 1'
#
loop_
_entity.id
_entity.type
_entity.pdbx_description
1 polymer ?
#
loop_
_entity_poly.entity_id
_entity_poly.type
_entity_poly.pdbx_seq_one_letter_code
_entity_poly.pdbx_strand_id
1 'polypeptide(L)'
;MLLRRSFPDLERSLISRSLEFFGDRKAYNSTKHVWLIDGRRIEFGHMERIGTAQIPGDEANYASAPYDFIGFDQLEQFTEYGYLFMFSRARSVIKKQRVRMVSSANPVGEYLDWIIKRWGAWLDETHPNPAKPGEFRYYKRNDDGIEVETTADDPDGLSRTFIPAGLADNPYLGDDYRRNLNMLPEPLRSALLKGDFMASILDDAYQVIPRSWVRAAQARWKNKAPDGRLTVGVDVARGGDDQTVLVKKRADWFGKPEKYPGRNTPTGKEVRTLIAGAMQGNKDAQAAIDVIGIGASAFDLCIEAGMSVFAVNFAEGSDMKDASGLLHFINKRAEYYWLMREALDPNNARQFMLPDDPELLGDLCAPRWAMTTRGIKIEDKEAIKERLGRSPDVGDAIVIANGAANGQWLIY
;
A
#
# COMPACT_ATOMS: atom_id res chain seq x y z
N MET A 1 4.50 11.03 29.61
CA MET A 1 5.47 10.65 28.56
C MET A 1 4.85 10.91 27.20
N LEU A 2 5.67 11.30 26.23
CA LEU A 2 5.32 11.51 24.82
C LEU A 2 6.27 10.69 23.94
N LEU A 3 5.73 9.95 22.97
CA LEU A 3 6.44 8.95 22.19
C LEU A 3 6.39 9.25 20.69
N ARG A 4 7.52 9.02 20.01
CA ARG A 4 7.66 8.95 18.54
C ARG A 4 8.39 7.67 18.13
N ARG A 5 8.31 7.32 16.85
CA ARG A 5 8.93 6.10 16.34
C ARG A 5 10.46 6.13 16.49
N SER A 6 11.11 7.17 16.00
CA SER A 6 12.56 7.32 16.05
C SER A 6 12.96 8.56 16.84
N PHE A 7 14.21 8.58 17.33
CA PHE A 7 14.74 9.77 17.99
C PHE A 7 14.84 10.99 17.04
N PRO A 8 15.33 10.87 15.78
CA PRO A 8 15.35 12.01 14.86
C PRO A 8 13.97 12.62 14.61
N ASP A 9 12.92 11.79 14.59
CA ASP A 9 11.54 12.24 14.48
C ASP A 9 11.07 12.95 15.75
N LEU A 10 11.41 12.41 16.92
CA LEU A 10 11.13 12.99 18.24
C LEU A 10 11.76 14.38 18.40
N GLU A 11 13.02 14.52 18.01
CA GLU A 11 13.78 15.75 18.12
C GLU A 11 13.18 16.85 17.25
N ARG A 12 12.90 16.55 15.98
CA ARG A 12 12.39 17.54 15.01
C ARG A 12 10.92 17.88 15.18
N SER A 13 10.12 17.05 15.86
CA SER A 13 8.70 17.32 16.11
C SER A 13 8.43 17.72 17.57
N LEU A 14 8.20 16.76 18.46
CA LEU A 14 7.66 17.00 19.80
C LEU A 14 8.62 17.79 20.68
N ILE A 15 9.92 17.48 20.66
CA ILE A 15 10.91 18.21 21.45
C ILE A 15 11.02 19.66 20.94
N SER A 16 11.26 19.83 19.64
CA SER A 16 11.33 21.16 19.01
C SER A 16 10.09 22.01 19.33
N ARG A 17 8.90 21.45 19.13
CA ARG A 17 7.64 22.15 19.39
C ARG A 17 7.43 22.47 20.87
N SER A 18 7.89 21.62 21.78
CA SER A 18 7.83 21.89 23.22
C SER A 18 8.72 23.06 23.65
N LEU A 19 9.87 23.25 23.00
CA LEU A 19 10.78 24.38 23.26
C LEU A 19 10.18 25.72 22.84
N GLU A 20 9.31 25.71 21.81
CA GLU A 20 8.54 26.88 21.40
C GLU A 20 7.41 27.19 22.38
N PHE A 21 6.72 26.16 22.88
CA PHE A 21 5.55 26.33 23.75
C PHE A 21 5.90 26.67 25.21
N PHE A 22 6.85 25.97 25.82
CA PHE A 22 7.09 26.05 27.26
C PHE A 22 8.07 27.14 27.67
N GLY A 23 8.78 27.76 26.71
CA GLY A 23 9.48 29.04 26.86
C GLY A 23 10.74 29.04 27.74
N ASP A 24 10.66 28.61 29.00
CA ASP A 24 11.80 28.59 29.93
C ASP A 24 12.66 27.34 29.73
N ARG A 25 13.59 27.42 28.77
CA ARG A 25 14.51 26.32 28.44
C ARG A 25 15.34 25.81 29.61
N LYS A 26 15.46 26.55 30.73
CA LYS A 26 16.16 26.06 31.94
C LYS A 26 15.44 24.90 32.61
N ALA A 27 14.13 24.78 32.40
CA ALA A 27 13.32 23.67 32.87
C ALA A 27 13.48 22.39 32.03
N TYR A 28 14.20 22.45 30.90
CA TYR A 28 14.44 21.31 30.02
C TYR A 28 15.84 20.70 30.21
N ASN A 29 15.88 19.40 30.50
CA ASN A 29 17.10 18.62 30.50
C ASN A 29 17.27 17.93 29.14
N SER A 30 18.17 18.45 28.32
CA SER A 30 18.41 17.95 26.95
C SER A 30 19.02 16.55 26.91
N THR A 31 19.85 16.17 27.88
CA THR A 31 20.46 14.82 27.94
C THR A 31 19.44 13.75 28.30
N LYS A 32 18.47 14.08 29.16
CA LYS A 32 17.42 13.14 29.60
C LYS A 32 16.14 13.25 28.78
N HIS A 33 16.04 14.24 27.89
CA HIS A 33 14.83 14.59 27.14
C HIS A 33 13.61 14.75 28.06
N VAL A 34 13.78 15.53 29.13
CA VAL A 34 12.76 15.73 30.17
C VAL A 34 12.54 17.20 30.47
N TRP A 35 11.28 17.63 30.54
CA TRP A 35 10.88 18.87 31.19
C TRP A 35 10.50 18.65 32.65
N LEU A 36 10.87 19.62 33.50
CA LEU A 36 10.38 19.77 34.87
C LEU A 36 9.68 21.12 35.03
N ILE A 37 8.35 21.12 34.97
CA ILE A 37 7.53 22.35 34.99
C ILE A 37 6.52 22.23 36.13
N ASP A 38 6.55 23.16 37.09
CA ASP A 38 5.62 23.21 38.23
C ASP A 38 5.50 21.87 38.98
N GLY A 39 6.64 21.20 39.21
CA GLY A 39 6.70 19.89 39.87
C GLY A 39 6.21 18.72 39.01
N ARG A 40 5.85 18.95 37.75
CA ARG A 40 5.44 17.92 36.79
C ARG A 40 6.61 17.54 35.89
N ARG A 41 6.66 16.27 35.52
CA ARG A 41 7.67 15.71 34.63
C ARG A 41 7.06 15.35 33.27
N ILE A 42 7.59 15.91 32.19
CA ILE A 42 7.24 15.50 30.82
C ILE A 42 8.48 14.84 30.22
N GLU A 43 8.38 13.55 29.96
CA GLU A 43 9.44 12.74 29.35
C GLU A 43 9.14 12.51 27.88
N PHE A 44 10.14 12.68 27.03
CA PHE A 44 10.09 12.30 25.62
C PHE A 44 10.87 11.01 25.41
N GLY A 45 10.24 10.03 24.77
CA GLY A 45 10.84 8.75 24.44
C GLY A 45 10.63 8.37 22.99
N HIS A 46 11.37 7.37 22.54
CA HIS A 46 11.18 6.75 21.23
C HIS A 46 11.17 5.23 21.31
N MET A 47 10.58 4.57 20.31
CA MET A 47 10.55 3.12 20.18
C MET A 47 10.85 2.75 18.73
N GLU A 48 12.12 2.53 18.39
CA GLU A 48 12.58 2.32 17.02
C GLU A 48 12.67 0.83 16.70
N ARG A 49 13.22 0.04 17.63
CA ARG A 49 13.19 -1.42 17.50
C ARG A 49 11.83 -1.95 17.91
N ILE A 50 11.17 -2.61 16.97
CA ILE A 50 9.87 -3.25 17.19
C ILE A 50 10.09 -4.56 17.94
N GLY A 51 9.35 -4.73 19.03
CA GLY A 51 9.23 -6.01 19.71
C GLY A 51 8.07 -6.85 19.19
N THR A 52 8.21 -8.15 19.35
CA THR A 52 7.09 -9.10 19.34
C THR A 52 6.82 -9.58 20.75
N ALA A 53 5.73 -10.32 20.95
CA ALA A 53 5.44 -10.97 22.22
C ALA A 53 6.56 -11.92 22.68
N GLN A 54 7.34 -12.48 21.74
CA GLN A 54 8.44 -13.40 22.03
C GLN A 54 9.79 -12.68 22.22
N ILE A 55 10.01 -11.57 21.50
CA ILE A 55 11.27 -10.82 21.55
C ILE A 55 10.94 -9.34 21.74
N PRO A 56 11.02 -8.83 22.98
CA PRO A 56 10.75 -7.43 23.25
C PRO A 56 11.71 -6.49 22.51
N GLY A 57 11.17 -5.38 22.03
CA GLY A 57 11.80 -4.25 21.37
C GLY A 57 12.17 -3.15 22.36
N ASP A 58 12.11 -1.91 21.89
CA ASP A 58 12.39 -0.74 22.72
C ASP A 58 11.29 -0.44 23.74
N GLU A 59 10.08 -1.00 23.57
CA GLU A 59 9.01 -0.88 24.56
C GLU A 59 9.43 -1.45 25.93
N ALA A 60 10.34 -2.43 25.94
CA ALA A 60 10.91 -2.99 27.16
C ALA A 60 11.70 -1.98 28.00
N ASN A 61 12.26 -0.93 27.39
CA ASN A 61 12.99 0.13 28.09
C ASN A 61 12.08 0.88 29.09
N TYR A 62 10.76 0.82 28.87
CA TYR A 62 9.75 1.47 29.69
C TYR A 62 9.04 0.50 30.65
N ALA A 63 9.53 -0.74 30.80
CA ALA A 63 8.83 -1.79 31.55
C ALA A 63 8.58 -1.44 33.03
N SER A 64 9.45 -0.64 33.64
CA SER A 64 9.42 -0.38 35.09
C SER A 64 8.73 0.94 35.47
N ALA A 65 8.64 1.91 34.56
CA ALA A 65 8.20 3.26 34.87
C ALA A 65 6.66 3.40 34.86
N PRO A 66 6.04 4.03 35.89
CA PRO A 66 4.64 4.42 35.85
C PRO A 66 4.46 5.79 35.21
N TYR A 67 3.41 5.93 34.40
CA TYR A 67 3.02 7.20 33.78
C TYR A 67 1.52 7.43 33.96
N ASP A 68 1.13 8.65 34.36
CA ASP A 68 -0.28 9.07 34.40
C ASP A 68 -0.78 9.53 33.02
N PHE A 69 0.14 9.89 32.13
CA PHE A 69 -0.15 10.24 30.75
C PHE A 69 0.86 9.61 29.80
N ILE A 70 0.38 8.92 28.77
CA ILE A 70 1.20 8.43 27.67
C ILE A 70 0.61 8.94 26.36
N GLY A 71 1.37 9.78 25.66
CA GLY A 71 1.02 10.27 24.34
C GLY A 71 1.80 9.52 23.25
N PHE A 72 1.11 8.99 22.24
CA PHE A 72 1.75 8.53 21.01
C PHE A 72 1.50 9.54 19.90
N ASP A 73 2.55 9.94 19.19
CA ASP A 73 2.41 10.79 18.00
C ASP A 73 2.72 10.01 16.72
N GLN A 74 1.82 10.05 15.75
CA GLN A 74 1.75 9.17 14.57
C GLN A 74 1.70 7.69 14.94
N LEU A 75 0.60 7.28 15.56
CA LEU A 75 0.38 5.92 16.02
C LEU A 75 0.46 4.88 14.89
N GLU A 76 0.17 5.27 13.65
CA GLU A 76 0.29 4.44 12.43
C GLU A 76 1.71 3.91 12.17
N GLN A 77 2.71 4.43 12.89
CA GLN A 77 4.10 3.97 12.81
C GLN A 77 4.45 2.92 13.87
N PHE A 78 3.55 2.63 14.80
CA PHE A 78 3.76 1.69 15.89
C PHE A 78 2.95 0.42 15.70
N THR A 79 3.50 -0.70 16.17
CA THR A 79 2.76 -1.96 16.22
C THR A 79 1.69 -1.96 17.30
N GLU A 80 0.65 -2.76 17.09
CA GLU A 80 -0.39 -3.00 18.10
C GLU A 80 0.24 -3.46 19.43
N TYR A 81 1.22 -4.36 19.36
CA TYR A 81 1.89 -4.88 20.55
C TYR A 81 2.61 -3.78 21.35
N GLY A 82 3.42 -2.94 20.70
CA GLY A 82 4.15 -1.86 21.37
C GLY A 82 3.19 -0.84 22.02
N TYR A 83 2.09 -0.52 21.34
CA TYR A 83 1.05 0.34 21.88
C TYR A 83 0.35 -0.27 23.10
N LEU A 84 -0.11 -1.53 22.98
CA LEU A 84 -0.83 -2.24 24.04
C LEU A 84 0.06 -2.50 25.26
N PHE A 85 1.34 -2.79 25.06
CA PHE A 85 2.31 -2.99 26.13
C PHE A 85 2.32 -1.79 27.08
N MET A 86 2.19 -0.56 26.55
CA MET A 86 2.23 0.65 27.36
C MET A 86 1.00 0.87 28.25
N PHE A 87 -0.15 0.22 28.00
CA PHE A 87 -1.29 0.29 28.92
C PHE A 87 -0.93 -0.20 30.32
N SER A 88 -0.08 -1.22 30.41
CA SER A 88 0.39 -1.74 31.70
C SER A 88 1.25 -0.74 32.49
N ARG A 89 1.69 0.36 31.86
CA ARG A 89 2.49 1.46 32.42
C ARG A 89 1.66 2.72 32.64
N ALA A 90 0.50 2.83 32.01
CA ALA A 90 -0.48 3.86 32.27
C ALA A 90 -1.13 3.61 33.64
N ARG A 91 -0.50 4.11 34.71
CA ARG A 91 -0.93 3.90 36.11
C ARG A 91 -0.43 4.99 37.03
N SER A 92 -1.13 5.20 38.13
CA SER A 92 -0.71 6.10 39.20
C SER A 92 -1.17 5.57 40.56
N VAL A 93 -0.35 5.79 41.58
CA VAL A 93 -0.70 5.55 42.99
C VAL A 93 -1.40 6.75 43.64
N ILE A 94 -1.40 7.91 42.97
CA ILE A 94 -2.03 9.12 43.47
C ILE A 94 -3.54 9.01 43.29
N LYS A 95 -4.28 9.06 44.40
CA LYS A 95 -5.74 8.95 44.40
C LYS A 95 -6.35 10.06 43.52
N LYS A 96 -7.30 9.69 42.65
CA LYS A 96 -7.97 10.57 41.68
C LYS A 96 -7.08 11.15 40.58
N GLN A 97 -5.81 10.76 40.46
CA GLN A 97 -5.00 11.14 39.31
C GLN A 97 -5.63 10.57 38.04
N ARG A 98 -5.92 11.44 37.07
CA ARG A 98 -6.42 10.98 35.78
C ARG A 98 -5.29 10.26 35.05
N VAL A 99 -5.54 9.00 34.72
CA VAL A 99 -4.64 8.17 33.92
C VAL A 99 -5.24 7.99 32.54
N ARG A 100 -4.45 8.24 31.49
CA ARG A 100 -4.92 8.06 30.12
C ARG A 100 -3.79 7.85 29.12
N MET A 101 -4.13 7.19 28.04
CA MET A 101 -3.35 7.19 26.82
C MET A 101 -4.06 8.03 25.76
N VAL A 102 -3.30 8.82 25.02
CA VAL A 102 -3.84 9.65 23.92
C VAL A 102 -2.92 9.47 22.72
N SER A 103 -3.49 9.36 21.54
CA SER A 103 -2.74 9.09 20.33
C SER A 103 -3.19 9.99 19.20
N SER A 104 -2.26 10.55 18.44
CA SER A 104 -2.53 11.09 17.11
C SER A 104 -2.26 9.98 16.09
N ALA A 105 -3.05 9.94 15.02
CA ALA A 105 -2.82 9.03 13.91
C ALA A 105 -3.22 9.70 12.60
N ASN A 106 -2.51 9.39 11.52
CA ASN A 106 -2.94 9.73 10.17
C ASN A 106 -3.60 8.51 9.51
N PRO A 107 -4.50 8.74 8.54
CA PRO A 107 -5.13 7.66 7.79
C PRO A 107 -4.18 6.98 6.79
N VAL A 108 -2.85 7.13 6.90
CA VAL A 108 -1.87 6.50 6.02
C VAL A 108 -0.66 6.10 6.87
N GLY A 109 -0.14 4.88 6.71
CA GLY A 109 1.03 4.42 7.46
C GLY A 109 1.20 2.91 7.47
N GLU A 110 2.35 2.45 7.97
CA GLU A 110 2.78 1.05 7.95
C GLU A 110 1.86 0.12 8.77
N TYR A 111 1.33 0.60 9.90
CA TYR A 111 0.57 -0.21 10.85
C TYR A 111 -0.88 0.25 10.98
N LEU A 112 -1.49 0.74 9.91
CA LEU A 112 -2.83 1.30 9.96
C LEU A 112 -3.92 0.25 10.27
N ASP A 113 -3.75 -0.99 9.82
CA ASP A 113 -4.77 -2.05 9.90
C ASP A 113 -5.30 -2.30 11.31
N TRP A 114 -4.40 -2.39 12.29
CA TRP A 114 -4.80 -2.64 13.68
C TRP A 114 -5.48 -1.43 14.30
N ILE A 115 -5.14 -0.21 13.87
CA ILE A 115 -5.80 1.03 14.32
C ILE A 115 -7.24 1.03 13.79
N ILE A 116 -7.43 0.74 12.51
CA ILE A 116 -8.76 0.65 11.90
C ILE A 116 -9.62 -0.37 12.63
N LYS A 117 -9.08 -1.58 12.87
CA LYS A 117 -9.78 -2.62 13.64
C LYS A 117 -10.12 -2.16 15.06
N ARG A 118 -9.16 -1.56 15.77
CA ARG A 118 -9.29 -1.15 17.17
C ARG A 118 -10.26 0.01 17.37
N TRP A 119 -10.39 0.89 16.38
CA TRP A 119 -11.35 2.01 16.38
C TRP A 119 -12.51 1.79 15.41
N GLY A 120 -12.78 0.54 15.01
CA GLY A 120 -13.79 0.19 14.01
C GLY A 120 -15.17 0.75 14.30
N ALA A 121 -15.58 0.84 15.57
CA ALA A 121 -16.87 1.45 15.93
C ALA A 121 -17.04 2.89 15.43
N TRP A 122 -15.96 3.68 15.31
CA TRP A 122 -16.01 5.05 14.81
C TRP A 122 -15.60 5.19 13.35
N LEU A 123 -14.80 4.26 12.84
CA LEU A 123 -14.19 4.34 11.52
C LEU A 123 -14.97 3.55 10.46
N ASP A 124 -15.47 2.37 10.82
CA ASP A 124 -16.15 1.45 9.91
C ASP A 124 -17.67 1.68 9.94
N GLU A 125 -18.19 2.23 8.84
CA GLU A 125 -19.63 2.46 8.66
C GLU A 125 -20.44 1.15 8.68
N THR A 126 -19.80 0.01 8.42
CA THR A 126 -20.43 -1.31 8.45
C THR A 126 -20.32 -2.00 9.81
N HIS A 127 -19.69 -1.36 10.80
CA HIS A 127 -19.56 -1.90 12.15
C HIS A 127 -20.96 -2.25 12.71
N PRO A 128 -21.14 -3.41 13.37
CA PRO A 128 -22.46 -3.83 13.86
C PRO A 128 -23.07 -2.87 14.89
N ASN A 129 -22.23 -2.04 15.52
CA ASN A 129 -22.63 -1.06 16.52
C ASN A 129 -21.80 0.23 16.36
N PRO A 130 -22.13 1.11 15.38
CA PRO A 130 -21.35 2.32 15.12
C PRO A 130 -21.46 3.34 16.26
N ALA A 131 -20.40 4.13 16.47
CA ALA A 131 -20.26 5.15 17.49
C ALA A 131 -20.03 6.52 16.85
N LYS A 132 -20.60 7.57 17.44
CA LYS A 132 -20.38 8.94 16.96
C LYS A 132 -18.99 9.45 17.35
N PRO A 133 -18.41 10.41 16.60
CA PRO A 133 -17.24 11.16 17.04
C PRO A 133 -17.35 11.65 18.49
N GLY A 134 -16.34 11.36 19.31
CA GLY A 134 -16.30 11.73 20.73
C GLY A 134 -17.18 10.88 21.66
N GLU A 135 -17.95 9.94 21.14
CA GLU A 135 -18.72 8.99 21.95
C GLU A 135 -17.76 8.03 22.66
N PHE A 136 -18.05 7.71 23.93
CA PHE A 136 -17.29 6.72 24.69
C PHE A 136 -17.85 5.34 24.48
N ARG A 137 -16.97 4.39 24.15
CA ARG A 137 -17.25 2.94 24.18
C ARG A 137 -16.30 2.26 25.15
N TYR A 138 -16.70 1.12 25.68
CA TYR A 138 -15.96 0.40 26.70
C TYR A 138 -15.55 -0.96 26.16
N TYR A 139 -14.30 -1.35 26.41
CA TYR A 139 -13.76 -2.61 25.92
C TYR A 139 -12.96 -3.31 27.02
N LYS A 140 -13.00 -4.63 27.01
CA LYS A 140 -12.14 -5.48 27.85
C LYS A 140 -11.56 -6.62 27.02
N ARG A 141 -10.53 -7.30 27.53
CA ARG A 141 -10.10 -8.59 26.99
C ARG A 141 -10.85 -9.71 27.71
N ASN A 142 -11.38 -10.65 26.95
CA ASN A 142 -11.97 -11.88 27.49
C ASN A 142 -10.87 -12.89 27.85
N ASP A 143 -11.27 -14.07 28.34
CA ASP A 143 -10.36 -15.13 28.78
C ASP A 143 -9.47 -15.68 27.64
N ASP A 144 -9.94 -15.59 26.40
CA ASP A 144 -9.17 -15.97 25.20
C ASP A 144 -8.19 -14.87 24.75
N GLY A 145 -8.13 -13.77 25.49
CA GLY A 145 -7.33 -12.59 25.18
C GLY A 145 -7.88 -11.78 24.01
N ILE A 146 -9.11 -11.99 23.56
CA ILE A 146 -9.75 -11.23 22.49
C ILE A 146 -10.40 -9.98 23.09
N GLU A 147 -10.20 -8.83 22.44
CA GLU A 147 -10.87 -7.60 22.84
C GLU A 147 -12.34 -7.61 22.41
N VAL A 148 -13.23 -7.33 23.35
CA VAL A 148 -14.69 -7.31 23.17
C VAL A 148 -15.30 -6.05 23.76
N GLU A 149 -16.40 -5.56 23.17
CA GLU A 149 -17.16 -4.43 23.71
C GLU A 149 -17.83 -4.84 25.04
N THR A 150 -17.85 -3.92 26.01
CA THR A 150 -18.48 -4.07 27.32
C THR A 150 -19.17 -2.77 27.74
N THR A 151 -19.60 -2.68 29.00
CA THR A 151 -20.33 -1.55 29.56
C THR A 151 -19.48 -0.73 30.53
N ALA A 152 -19.95 0.48 30.86
CA ALA A 152 -19.24 1.43 31.71
C ALA A 152 -19.12 0.99 33.18
N ASP A 153 -20.02 0.10 33.62
CA ASP A 153 -20.07 -0.49 34.95
C ASP A 153 -19.20 -1.75 35.09
N ASP A 154 -18.64 -2.25 33.99
CA ASP A 154 -17.70 -3.37 34.02
C ASP A 154 -16.36 -2.92 34.65
N PRO A 155 -15.92 -3.54 35.76
CA PRO A 155 -14.69 -3.17 36.44
C PRO A 155 -13.42 -3.38 35.59
N ASP A 156 -13.47 -4.26 34.60
CA ASP A 156 -12.36 -4.53 33.67
C ASP A 156 -12.49 -3.72 32.37
N GLY A 157 -13.56 -2.92 32.24
CA GLY A 157 -13.85 -2.11 31.08
C GLY A 157 -12.96 -0.86 30.99
N LEU A 158 -12.24 -0.73 29.89
CA LEU A 158 -11.50 0.49 29.55
C LEU A 158 -12.28 1.32 28.53
N SER A 159 -12.53 2.58 28.87
CA SER A 159 -13.16 3.54 27.96
C SER A 159 -12.22 3.90 26.81
N ARG A 160 -12.77 4.02 25.61
CA ARG A 160 -12.12 4.47 24.38
C ARG A 160 -13.02 5.44 23.64
N THR A 161 -12.41 6.37 22.92
CA THR A 161 -13.11 7.27 21.99
C THR A 161 -12.22 7.60 20.80
N PHE A 162 -12.82 8.14 19.75
CA PHE A 162 -12.17 8.67 18.56
C PHE A 162 -12.64 10.10 18.32
N ILE A 163 -11.70 11.00 18.04
CA ILE A 163 -11.98 12.39 17.68
C ILE A 163 -11.40 12.58 16.27
N PRO A 164 -12.23 12.66 15.22
CA PRO A 164 -11.74 12.97 13.89
C PRO A 164 -11.16 14.39 13.87
N ALA A 165 -10.07 14.56 13.15
CA ALA A 165 -9.48 15.86 12.88
C ALA A 165 -9.20 15.95 11.38
N GLY A 166 -9.88 16.87 10.71
CA GLY A 166 -9.69 17.19 9.30
C GLY A 166 -8.85 18.46 9.10
N LEU A 167 -8.48 18.73 7.85
CA LEU A 167 -7.79 19.96 7.47
C LEU A 167 -8.53 21.23 7.87
N ALA A 168 -9.86 21.21 7.78
CA ALA A 168 -10.71 22.34 8.14
C ALA A 168 -10.70 22.65 9.65
N ASP A 169 -10.30 21.70 10.48
CA ASP A 169 -10.24 21.86 11.93
C ASP A 169 -8.95 22.52 12.41
N ASN A 170 -7.98 22.74 11.51
CA ASN A 170 -6.70 23.36 11.84
C ASN A 170 -6.63 24.82 11.33
N PRO A 171 -6.83 25.82 12.21
CA PRO A 171 -6.83 27.23 11.83
C PRO A 171 -5.45 27.76 11.41
N TYR A 172 -4.39 26.96 11.54
CA TYR A 172 -3.00 27.33 11.21
C TYR A 172 -2.51 26.78 9.86
N LEU A 173 -3.30 25.93 9.18
CA LEU A 173 -2.92 25.40 7.86
C LEU A 173 -3.43 26.36 6.76
N GLY A 174 -2.49 26.93 6.00
CA GLY A 174 -2.80 27.79 4.85
C GLY A 174 -3.17 26.99 3.59
N ASP A 175 -3.67 27.71 2.58
CA ASP A 175 -4.07 27.16 1.27
C ASP A 175 -2.94 26.37 0.58
N ASP A 176 -1.68 26.71 0.87
CA ASP A 176 -0.49 26.05 0.32
C ASP A 176 -0.37 24.59 0.76
N TYR A 177 -0.77 24.24 2.00
CA TYR A 177 -0.74 22.87 2.47
C TYR A 177 -1.75 21.98 1.73
N ARG A 178 -2.96 22.51 1.49
CA ARG A 178 -3.98 21.84 0.67
C ARG A 178 -3.51 21.65 -0.77
N ARG A 179 -2.82 22.65 -1.36
CA ARG A 179 -2.23 22.55 -2.71
C ARG A 179 -1.18 21.44 -2.79
N ASN A 180 -0.32 21.31 -1.79
CA ASN A 180 0.68 20.25 -1.73
C ASN A 180 0.05 18.87 -1.58
N LEU A 181 -0.97 18.72 -0.73
CA LEU A 181 -1.70 17.44 -0.60
C LEU A 181 -2.40 17.06 -1.92
N ASN A 182 -2.87 18.02 -2.70
CA ASN A 182 -3.48 17.75 -4.00
C ASN A 182 -2.50 17.17 -5.04
N MET A 183 -1.19 17.27 -4.82
CA MET A 183 -0.18 16.65 -5.67
C MET A 183 0.04 15.16 -5.37
N LEU A 184 -0.49 14.66 -4.26
CA LEU A 184 -0.37 13.24 -3.92
C LEU A 184 -1.24 12.39 -4.86
N PRO A 185 -0.83 11.15 -5.17
CA PRO A 185 -1.67 10.21 -5.92
C PRO A 185 -2.85 9.73 -5.07
N GLU A 186 -3.94 9.32 -5.73
CA GLU A 186 -4.99 8.54 -5.06
C GLU A 186 -4.49 7.12 -4.76
N PRO A 187 -4.86 6.49 -3.62
CA PRO A 187 -5.84 6.96 -2.63
C PRO A 187 -5.27 7.88 -1.54
N LEU A 188 -3.94 8.08 -1.48
CA LEU A 188 -3.26 8.83 -0.41
C LEU A 188 -3.76 10.27 -0.30
N ARG A 189 -4.02 10.93 -1.44
CA ARG A 189 -4.59 12.27 -1.47
C ARG A 189 -5.94 12.33 -0.79
N SER A 190 -6.91 11.51 -1.19
CA SER A 190 -8.25 11.52 -0.57
C SER A 190 -8.20 11.14 0.90
N ALA A 191 -7.41 10.13 1.27
CA ALA A 191 -7.22 9.72 2.66
C ALA A 191 -6.74 10.89 3.53
N LEU A 192 -5.64 11.54 3.14
CA LEU A 192 -5.06 12.65 3.91
C LEU A 192 -5.92 13.93 3.89
N LEU A 193 -6.55 14.27 2.76
CA LEU A 193 -7.40 15.46 2.66
C LEU A 193 -8.67 15.34 3.51
N LYS A 194 -9.28 14.15 3.53
CA LYS A 194 -10.57 13.91 4.19
C LYS A 194 -10.41 13.32 5.59
N GLY A 195 -9.20 12.93 5.99
CA GLY A 195 -9.00 12.16 7.23
C GLY A 195 -9.66 10.78 7.16
N ASP A 196 -9.81 10.21 5.96
CA ASP A 196 -10.58 9.00 5.73
C ASP A 196 -9.70 7.74 5.93
N PHE A 197 -9.82 7.13 7.11
CA PHE A 197 -9.10 5.90 7.46
C PHE A 197 -9.60 4.69 6.65
N MET A 198 -10.86 4.70 6.19
CA MET A 198 -11.42 3.61 5.40
C MET A 198 -10.97 3.67 3.94
N ALA A 199 -10.67 4.86 3.40
CA ALA A 199 -10.06 5.02 2.08
C ALA A 199 -8.69 4.33 1.96
N SER A 200 -8.01 4.14 3.08
CA SER A 200 -6.72 3.45 3.19
C SER A 200 -6.82 1.97 3.55
N ILE A 201 -8.04 1.43 3.68
CA ILE A 201 -8.28 -0.03 3.70
C ILE A 201 -8.02 -0.65 2.32
N LEU A 202 -7.69 0.17 1.33
CA LEU A 202 -7.35 -0.31 0.00
C LEU A 202 -5.89 -0.75 -0.11
N ASP A 203 -5.66 -1.89 0.55
CA ASP A 203 -4.42 -2.65 0.67
C ASP A 203 -3.22 -1.82 1.14
N ASP A 204 -2.11 -2.52 1.39
CA ASP A 204 -0.80 -1.97 1.71
C ASP A 204 -0.58 -0.59 1.03
N ALA A 205 -0.27 0.46 1.79
CA ALA A 205 -0.16 1.83 1.26
C ALA A 205 0.84 1.95 0.08
N TYR A 206 1.73 0.97 -0.05
CA TYR A 206 2.70 0.86 -1.13
C TYR A 206 2.21 -0.01 -2.30
N GLN A 207 1.05 -0.67 -2.24
CA GLN A 207 0.50 -1.44 -3.35
C GLN A 207 0.29 -0.56 -4.59
N VAL A 208 0.67 -1.07 -5.76
CA VAL A 208 0.59 -0.31 -7.02
C VAL A 208 -0.85 -0.18 -7.51
N ILE A 209 -1.59 -1.28 -7.55
CA ILE A 209 -2.95 -1.34 -8.08
C ILE A 209 -3.90 -1.76 -6.95
N PRO A 210 -4.79 -0.88 -6.47
CA PRO A 210 -5.71 -1.22 -5.38
C PRO A 210 -6.61 -2.42 -5.71
N ARG A 211 -6.87 -3.32 -4.75
CA ARG A 211 -7.71 -4.51 -4.96
C ARG A 211 -9.13 -4.16 -5.34
N SER A 212 -9.72 -3.08 -4.80
CA SER A 212 -11.09 -2.69 -5.22
C SER A 212 -11.15 -2.30 -6.68
N TRP A 213 -10.08 -1.73 -7.25
CA TRP A 213 -10.05 -1.34 -8.66
C TRP A 213 -10.03 -2.58 -9.54
N VAL A 214 -9.21 -3.58 -9.17
CA VAL A 214 -9.21 -4.90 -9.84
C VAL A 214 -10.59 -5.57 -9.70
N ARG A 215 -11.18 -5.60 -8.50
CA ARG A 215 -12.52 -6.17 -8.26
C ARG A 215 -13.61 -5.47 -9.06
N ALA A 216 -13.56 -4.13 -9.17
CA ALA A 216 -14.49 -3.36 -9.98
C ALA A 216 -14.36 -3.71 -11.47
N ALA A 217 -13.13 -3.88 -11.97
CA ALA A 217 -12.88 -4.32 -13.34
C ALA A 217 -13.34 -5.77 -13.59
N GLN A 218 -13.19 -6.65 -12.60
CA GLN A 218 -13.70 -8.03 -12.64
C GLN A 218 -15.23 -8.08 -12.68
N ALA A 219 -15.90 -7.25 -11.89
CA ALA A 219 -17.37 -7.18 -11.86
C ALA A 219 -17.99 -6.73 -13.19
N ARG A 220 -17.25 -5.94 -13.99
CA ARG A 220 -17.71 -5.46 -15.32
C ARG A 220 -17.43 -6.43 -16.46
N TRP A 221 -16.65 -7.49 -16.21
CA TRP A 221 -16.15 -8.35 -17.28
C TRP A 221 -17.23 -9.24 -17.89
N LYS A 222 -17.09 -9.46 -19.20
CA LYS A 222 -18.00 -10.28 -20.00
C LYS A 222 -17.21 -11.38 -20.69
N ASN A 223 -17.75 -12.60 -20.70
CA ASN A 223 -17.12 -13.76 -21.36
C ASN A 223 -17.18 -13.71 -22.91
N LYS A 224 -17.47 -12.54 -23.50
CA LYS A 224 -17.48 -12.31 -24.94
C LYS A 224 -16.53 -11.16 -25.23
N ALA A 225 -15.47 -11.45 -26.00
CA ALA A 225 -14.55 -10.42 -26.47
C ALA A 225 -15.28 -9.43 -27.39
N PRO A 226 -14.99 -8.12 -27.28
CA PRO A 226 -15.45 -7.14 -28.27
C PRO A 226 -14.70 -7.33 -29.60
N ASP A 227 -15.22 -6.72 -30.66
CA ASP A 227 -14.48 -6.59 -31.93
C ASP A 227 -13.33 -5.58 -31.80
N GLY A 228 -12.44 -5.57 -32.80
CA GLY A 228 -11.30 -4.65 -32.88
C GLY A 228 -9.96 -5.37 -32.77
N ARG A 229 -8.86 -4.62 -32.88
CA ARG A 229 -7.50 -5.18 -32.96
C ARG A 229 -7.14 -6.06 -31.76
N LEU A 230 -6.55 -7.22 -32.03
CA LEU A 230 -6.02 -8.13 -31.02
C LEU A 230 -4.60 -7.74 -30.62
N THR A 231 -4.36 -7.54 -29.33
CA THR A 231 -3.01 -7.45 -28.75
C THR A 231 -2.82 -8.62 -27.79
N VAL A 232 -1.71 -9.35 -27.90
CA VAL A 232 -1.36 -10.45 -27.00
C VAL A 232 -0.19 -10.02 -26.12
N GLY A 233 -0.38 -9.96 -24.80
CA GLY A 233 0.73 -9.82 -23.86
C GLY A 233 1.30 -11.19 -23.51
N VAL A 234 2.63 -11.30 -23.53
CA VAL A 234 3.34 -12.58 -23.35
C VAL A 234 4.42 -12.40 -22.28
N ASP A 235 4.21 -12.99 -21.11
CA ASP A 235 5.27 -13.15 -20.09
C ASP A 235 5.92 -14.53 -20.27
N VAL A 236 7.22 -14.56 -20.50
CA VAL A 236 7.95 -15.76 -20.93
C VAL A 236 8.76 -16.32 -19.78
N ALA A 237 8.42 -17.53 -19.33
CA ALA A 237 9.20 -18.23 -18.32
C ALA A 237 10.49 -18.83 -18.88
N ARG A 238 11.53 -18.90 -18.04
CA ARG A 238 12.84 -19.50 -18.36
C ARG A 238 12.89 -21.01 -18.06
N GLY A 239 11.82 -21.75 -18.34
CA GLY A 239 11.71 -23.17 -17.98
C GLY A 239 11.55 -23.44 -16.48
N GLY A 240 11.57 -24.71 -16.06
CA GLY A 240 11.42 -25.10 -14.65
C GLY A 240 9.99 -25.02 -14.12
N ASP A 241 9.83 -24.58 -12.86
CA ASP A 241 8.55 -24.46 -12.14
C ASP A 241 7.77 -23.16 -12.48
N ASP A 242 8.39 -22.23 -13.23
CA ASP A 242 7.74 -21.01 -13.69
C ASP A 242 6.77 -21.29 -14.87
N GLN A 243 5.91 -20.33 -15.23
CA GLN A 243 4.90 -20.48 -16.28
C GLN A 243 4.98 -19.39 -17.36
N THR A 244 4.86 -19.78 -18.63
CA THR A 244 4.66 -18.84 -19.74
C THR A 244 3.18 -18.48 -19.80
N VAL A 245 2.85 -17.19 -19.78
CA VAL A 245 1.46 -16.71 -19.76
C VAL A 245 1.17 -15.83 -20.96
N LEU A 246 0.09 -16.14 -21.67
CA LEU A 246 -0.44 -15.33 -22.78
C LEU A 246 -1.78 -14.71 -22.37
N VAL A 247 -1.96 -13.43 -22.64
CA VAL A 247 -3.20 -12.70 -22.38
C VAL A 247 -3.63 -11.94 -23.62
N LYS A 248 -4.84 -12.23 -24.09
CA LYS A 248 -5.47 -11.54 -25.23
C LYS A 248 -6.15 -10.28 -24.77
N LYS A 249 -5.92 -9.15 -25.43
CA LYS A 249 -6.56 -7.86 -25.18
C LYS A 249 -7.23 -7.34 -26.45
N ARG A 250 -8.43 -6.79 -26.31
CA ARG A 250 -9.13 -6.03 -27.36
C ARG A 250 -9.76 -4.80 -26.74
N ALA A 251 -9.37 -3.61 -27.20
CA ALA A 251 -9.78 -2.35 -26.59
C ALA A 251 -9.57 -2.37 -25.06
N ASP A 252 -10.65 -2.29 -24.27
CA ASP A 252 -10.64 -2.26 -22.80
C ASP A 252 -10.89 -3.64 -22.16
N TRP A 253 -11.01 -4.69 -22.97
CA TRP A 253 -11.30 -6.04 -22.52
C TRP A 253 -10.05 -6.92 -22.53
N PHE A 254 -9.82 -7.65 -21.43
CA PHE A 254 -8.80 -8.69 -21.33
C PHE A 254 -9.44 -10.09 -21.28
N GLY A 255 -8.87 -11.04 -22.02
CA GLY A 255 -9.26 -12.44 -22.00
C GLY A 255 -8.69 -13.19 -20.80
N LYS A 256 -9.21 -14.40 -20.57
CA LYS A 256 -8.68 -15.30 -19.55
C LYS A 256 -7.20 -15.62 -19.84
N PRO A 257 -6.32 -15.66 -18.83
CA PRO A 257 -4.92 -16.01 -19.02
C PRO A 257 -4.77 -17.44 -19.55
N GLU A 258 -3.97 -17.59 -20.61
CA GLU A 258 -3.56 -18.89 -21.15
C GLU A 258 -2.19 -19.24 -20.54
N LYS A 259 -2.19 -20.21 -19.61
CA LYS A 259 -1.02 -20.58 -18.79
C LYS A 259 -0.37 -21.87 -19.30
N TYR A 260 0.93 -21.83 -19.54
CA TYR A 260 1.71 -22.95 -20.04
C TYR A 260 2.89 -23.23 -19.11
N PRO A 261 2.99 -24.42 -18.50
CA PRO A 261 4.12 -24.75 -17.63
C PRO A 261 5.46 -24.59 -18.37
N GLY A 262 6.47 -24.01 -17.72
CA GLY A 262 7.78 -23.70 -18.33
C GLY A 262 8.48 -24.93 -18.92
N ARG A 263 8.28 -26.11 -18.31
CA ARG A 263 8.73 -27.41 -18.86
C ARG A 263 8.18 -27.73 -20.26
N ASN A 264 7.03 -27.18 -20.64
CA ASN A 264 6.41 -27.34 -21.95
C ASN A 264 6.81 -26.24 -22.94
N THR A 265 7.50 -25.19 -22.46
CA THR A 265 8.03 -24.09 -23.26
C THR A 265 9.53 -23.91 -23.05
N PRO A 266 10.36 -24.95 -23.28
CA PRO A 266 11.79 -24.91 -22.94
C PRO A 266 12.61 -24.01 -23.86
N THR A 267 12.11 -23.63 -25.04
CA THR A 267 12.82 -22.78 -26.00
C THR A 267 11.92 -21.70 -26.60
N GLY A 268 12.53 -20.73 -27.30
CA GLY A 268 11.80 -19.69 -28.01
C GLY A 268 10.87 -20.24 -29.10
N LYS A 269 11.13 -21.43 -29.63
CA LYS A 269 10.32 -22.06 -30.69
C LYS A 269 8.94 -22.49 -30.21
N GLU A 270 8.85 -23.08 -29.02
CA GLU A 270 7.56 -23.44 -28.43
C GLU A 270 6.76 -22.17 -28.12
N VAL A 271 7.39 -21.16 -27.52
CA VAL A 271 6.76 -19.88 -27.21
C VAL A 271 6.24 -19.19 -28.48
N ARG A 272 7.05 -19.11 -29.55
CA ARG A 272 6.61 -18.57 -30.86
C ARG A 272 5.40 -19.33 -31.42
N THR A 273 5.33 -20.64 -31.22
CA THR A 273 4.19 -21.47 -31.67
C THR A 273 2.92 -21.11 -30.90
N LEU A 274 3.01 -20.89 -29.58
CA LEU A 274 1.89 -20.42 -28.76
C LEU A 274 1.41 -19.04 -29.22
N ILE A 275 2.32 -18.11 -29.46
CA ILE A 275 2.00 -16.75 -29.93
C ILE A 275 1.29 -16.82 -31.30
N ALA A 276 1.82 -17.61 -32.24
CA ALA A 276 1.20 -17.80 -33.55
C ALA A 276 -0.22 -18.38 -33.45
N GLY A 277 -0.44 -19.34 -32.54
CA GLY A 277 -1.76 -19.90 -32.24
C GLY A 277 -2.71 -18.86 -31.64
N ALA A 278 -2.23 -18.04 -30.71
CA ALA A 278 -3.02 -16.98 -30.09
C ALA A 278 -3.44 -15.88 -31.09
N MET A 279 -2.60 -15.60 -32.08
CA MET A 279 -2.85 -14.62 -33.15
C MET A 279 -3.64 -15.19 -34.35
N GLN A 280 -3.81 -16.51 -34.41
CA GLN A 280 -4.41 -17.18 -35.55
C GLN A 280 -5.80 -16.61 -35.90
N GLY A 281 -6.05 -16.40 -37.20
CA GLY A 281 -7.32 -15.87 -37.69
C GLY A 281 -7.50 -14.35 -37.55
N ASN A 282 -6.51 -13.62 -37.04
CA ASN A 282 -6.56 -12.17 -36.84
C ASN A 282 -5.43 -11.48 -37.62
N LYS A 283 -5.76 -10.88 -38.77
CA LYS A 283 -4.76 -10.31 -39.70
C LYS A 283 -4.01 -9.09 -39.14
N ASP A 284 -4.64 -8.36 -38.24
CA ASP A 284 -4.11 -7.15 -37.59
C ASP A 284 -3.61 -7.41 -36.15
N ALA A 285 -3.53 -8.69 -35.75
CA ALA A 285 -3.06 -9.04 -34.42
C ALA A 285 -1.60 -8.64 -34.21
N GLN A 286 -1.29 -8.28 -32.97
CA GLN A 286 0.06 -7.98 -32.53
C GLN A 286 0.35 -8.70 -31.21
N ALA A 287 1.61 -8.98 -30.92
CA ALA A 287 2.03 -9.49 -29.62
C ALA A 287 3.14 -8.63 -29.01
N ALA A 288 3.12 -8.47 -27.70
CA ALA A 288 4.18 -7.84 -26.93
C ALA A 288 4.78 -8.90 -26.00
N ILE A 289 6.10 -9.06 -26.09
CA ILE A 289 6.82 -10.20 -25.51
C ILE A 289 7.83 -9.66 -24.51
N ASP A 290 7.80 -10.13 -23.27
CA ASP A 290 8.93 -9.91 -22.35
C ASP A 290 10.17 -10.58 -22.94
N VAL A 291 11.17 -9.80 -23.32
CA VAL A 291 12.38 -10.30 -23.99
C VAL A 291 13.48 -10.73 -23.01
N ILE A 292 13.22 -10.73 -21.71
CA ILE A 292 14.18 -11.25 -20.74
C ILE A 292 14.35 -12.78 -20.90
N GLY A 293 15.60 -13.24 -21.02
CA GLY A 293 15.91 -14.67 -21.09
C GLY A 293 15.46 -15.34 -22.41
N ILE A 294 14.59 -16.35 -22.31
CA ILE A 294 14.10 -17.12 -23.48
C ILE A 294 13.24 -16.24 -24.39
N GLY A 295 12.61 -15.19 -23.85
CA GLY A 295 11.75 -14.28 -24.60
C GLY A 295 12.42 -13.60 -25.78
N ALA A 296 13.71 -13.25 -25.68
CA ALA A 296 14.48 -12.70 -26.80
C ALA A 296 14.50 -13.66 -28.00
N SER A 297 14.78 -14.95 -27.75
CA SER A 297 14.77 -15.97 -28.81
C SER A 297 13.37 -16.17 -29.41
N ALA A 298 12.31 -16.10 -28.60
CA ALA A 298 10.94 -16.18 -29.10
C ALA A 298 10.57 -14.98 -29.98
N PHE A 299 11.02 -13.78 -29.59
CA PHE A 299 10.82 -12.55 -30.34
C PHE A 299 11.51 -12.60 -31.71
N ASP A 300 12.78 -12.98 -31.77
CA ASP A 300 13.54 -13.10 -33.03
C ASP A 300 12.86 -14.08 -34.01
N LEU A 301 12.43 -15.25 -33.52
CA LEU A 301 11.70 -16.24 -34.31
C LEU A 301 10.32 -15.76 -34.79
N CYS A 302 9.67 -14.86 -34.05
CA CYS A 302 8.43 -14.23 -34.49
C CYS A 302 8.68 -13.23 -35.61
N ILE A 303 9.74 -12.42 -35.52
CA ILE A 303 10.17 -11.49 -36.57
C ILE A 303 10.52 -12.23 -37.85
N GLU A 304 11.33 -13.30 -37.77
CA GLU A 304 11.67 -14.16 -38.92
C GLU A 304 10.43 -14.75 -39.61
N ALA A 305 9.38 -15.02 -38.83
CA ALA A 305 8.11 -15.52 -39.32
C ALA A 305 7.17 -14.43 -39.88
N GLY A 306 7.58 -13.16 -39.91
CA GLY A 306 6.78 -12.03 -40.39
C GLY A 306 5.62 -11.68 -39.46
N MET A 307 5.69 -12.03 -38.17
CA MET A 307 4.65 -11.71 -37.20
C MET A 307 4.83 -10.28 -36.67
N SER A 308 3.72 -9.56 -36.43
CA SER A 308 3.78 -8.24 -35.79
C SER A 308 3.99 -8.41 -34.29
N VAL A 309 5.24 -8.24 -33.85
CA VAL A 309 5.63 -8.40 -32.45
C VAL A 309 6.44 -7.21 -31.92
N PHE A 310 6.36 -6.97 -30.62
CA PHE A 310 7.06 -5.92 -29.91
C PHE A 310 7.85 -6.50 -28.74
N ALA A 311 9.08 -6.02 -28.56
CA ALA A 311 9.91 -6.38 -27.42
C ALA A 311 9.55 -5.49 -26.22
N VAL A 312 9.38 -6.11 -25.05
CA VAL A 312 9.24 -5.42 -23.77
C VAL A 312 10.40 -5.83 -22.88
N ASN A 313 11.19 -4.85 -22.44
CA ASN A 313 12.24 -5.07 -21.46
C ASN A 313 11.93 -4.26 -20.21
N PHE A 314 11.43 -4.92 -19.16
CA PHE A 314 11.04 -4.24 -17.92
C PHE A 314 12.16 -3.48 -17.21
N ALA A 315 13.43 -3.85 -17.45
CA ALA A 315 14.59 -3.19 -16.87
C ALA A 315 15.03 -1.93 -17.64
N GLU A 316 14.52 -1.71 -18.85
CA GLU A 316 14.84 -0.53 -19.66
C GLU A 316 14.33 0.75 -19.00
N GLY A 317 15.09 1.85 -19.11
CA GLY A 317 14.68 3.17 -18.64
C GLY A 317 13.37 3.65 -19.28
N SER A 318 12.68 4.58 -18.61
CA SER A 318 11.46 5.19 -19.14
C SER A 318 11.59 6.71 -19.20
N ASP A 319 11.23 7.30 -20.34
CA ASP A 319 11.09 8.75 -20.52
C ASP A 319 9.66 9.24 -20.24
N MET A 320 8.75 8.32 -19.88
CA MET A 320 7.34 8.62 -19.67
C MET A 320 7.09 9.18 -18.27
N LYS A 321 5.95 9.84 -18.15
CA LYS A 321 5.41 10.35 -16.89
C LYS A 321 4.03 9.80 -16.63
N ASP A 322 3.59 9.87 -15.38
CA ASP A 322 2.22 9.56 -14.99
C ASP A 322 1.20 10.49 -15.67
N ALA A 323 -0.10 10.19 -15.54
CA ALA A 323 -1.15 10.98 -16.16
C ALA A 323 -1.17 12.45 -15.73
N SER A 324 -0.60 12.81 -14.57
CA SER A 324 -0.44 14.21 -14.15
C SER A 324 0.68 14.96 -14.89
N GLY A 325 1.61 14.24 -15.53
CA GLY A 325 2.79 14.81 -16.19
C GLY A 325 3.89 15.27 -15.24
N LEU A 326 3.81 14.89 -13.95
CA LEU A 326 4.73 15.36 -12.91
C LEU A 326 5.71 14.28 -12.46
N LEU A 327 5.26 13.02 -12.36
CA LEU A 327 6.04 11.93 -11.82
C LEU A 327 6.69 11.14 -12.94
N HIS A 328 8.01 10.95 -12.85
CA HIS A 328 8.79 10.15 -13.80
C HIS A 328 8.82 8.68 -13.37
N PHE A 329 8.94 7.77 -14.33
CA PHE A 329 9.15 6.34 -14.07
C PHE A 329 10.63 5.98 -14.21
N ILE A 330 11.18 5.20 -13.28
CA ILE A 330 12.60 4.83 -13.38
C ILE A 330 12.87 3.85 -14.52
N ASN A 331 11.88 3.05 -14.92
CA ASN A 331 11.98 1.99 -15.92
C ASN A 331 10.61 1.61 -16.50
N LYS A 332 10.61 0.76 -17.53
CA LYS A 332 9.40 0.26 -18.20
C LYS A 332 8.50 -0.56 -17.28
N ARG A 333 9.05 -1.27 -16.28
CA ARG A 333 8.23 -1.94 -15.25
C ARG A 333 7.36 -0.92 -14.52
N ALA A 334 7.96 0.18 -14.07
CA ALA A 334 7.22 1.23 -13.38
C ALA A 334 6.19 1.89 -14.29
N GLU A 335 6.57 2.25 -15.51
CA GLU A 335 5.66 2.81 -16.50
C GLU A 335 4.44 1.91 -16.74
N TYR A 336 4.64 0.63 -17.05
CA TYR A 336 3.56 -0.23 -17.50
C TYR A 336 2.60 -0.58 -16.36
N TYR A 337 3.13 -0.84 -15.16
CA TYR A 337 2.31 -1.08 -13.98
C TYR A 337 1.50 0.16 -13.61
N TRP A 338 2.06 1.36 -13.75
CA TRP A 338 1.33 2.60 -13.49
C TRP A 338 0.26 2.88 -14.55
N LEU A 339 0.55 2.63 -15.83
CA LEU A 339 -0.45 2.69 -16.90
C LEU A 339 -1.60 1.71 -16.64
N MET A 340 -1.31 0.51 -16.09
CA MET A 340 -2.34 -0.43 -15.71
C MET A 340 -3.14 0.04 -14.48
N ARG A 341 -2.47 0.62 -13.48
CA ARG A 341 -3.13 1.27 -12.33
C ARG A 341 -4.14 2.32 -12.82
N GLU A 342 -3.70 3.26 -13.66
CA GLU A 342 -4.54 4.33 -14.21
C GLU A 342 -5.67 3.80 -15.11
N ALA A 343 -5.41 2.74 -15.88
CA ALA A 343 -6.44 2.06 -16.67
C ALA A 343 -7.55 1.45 -15.78
N LEU A 344 -7.21 0.97 -14.58
CA LEU A 344 -8.15 0.35 -13.66
C LEU A 344 -8.83 1.33 -12.70
N ASP A 345 -8.45 2.60 -12.69
CA ASP A 345 -9.10 3.63 -11.89
C ASP A 345 -10.61 3.64 -12.19
N PRO A 346 -11.49 3.47 -11.18
CA PRO A 346 -12.94 3.54 -11.36
C PRO A 346 -13.43 4.84 -12.00
N ASN A 347 -12.68 5.94 -11.86
CA ASN A 347 -12.98 7.24 -12.45
C ASN A 347 -12.45 7.40 -13.88
N ASN A 348 -11.74 6.41 -14.42
CA ASN A 348 -11.30 6.44 -15.80
C ASN A 348 -12.52 6.44 -16.74
N ALA A 349 -12.51 7.33 -17.74
CA ALA A 349 -13.57 7.40 -18.74
C ALA A 349 -13.71 6.07 -19.51
N ARG A 350 -12.61 5.34 -19.68
CA ARG A 350 -12.59 3.98 -20.23
C ARG A 350 -12.80 2.98 -19.11
N GLN A 351 -13.67 2.00 -19.35
CA GLN A 351 -14.05 1.01 -18.34
C GLN A 351 -13.35 -0.32 -18.66
N PHE A 352 -12.10 -0.46 -18.20
CA PHE A 352 -11.33 -1.68 -18.37
C PHE A 352 -11.96 -2.87 -17.62
N MET A 353 -11.87 -4.04 -18.25
CA MET A 353 -12.54 -5.27 -17.83
C MET A 353 -11.53 -6.41 -17.72
N LEU A 354 -11.45 -7.03 -16.54
CA LEU A 354 -10.53 -8.13 -16.24
C LEU A 354 -11.32 -9.42 -15.98
N PRO A 355 -10.84 -10.60 -16.44
CA PRO A 355 -11.51 -11.84 -16.09
C PRO A 355 -11.49 -12.08 -14.58
N ASP A 356 -12.55 -12.71 -14.05
CA ASP A 356 -12.58 -13.14 -12.65
C ASP A 356 -11.66 -14.37 -12.49
N ASP A 357 -10.42 -14.10 -12.08
CA ASP A 357 -9.36 -15.06 -11.84
C ASP A 357 -8.65 -14.67 -10.52
N PRO A 358 -8.62 -15.55 -9.50
CA PRO A 358 -8.00 -15.23 -8.21
C PRO A 358 -6.48 -15.03 -8.27
N GLU A 359 -5.78 -15.70 -9.19
CA GLU A 359 -4.33 -15.56 -9.36
C GLU A 359 -4.02 -14.20 -10.00
N LEU A 360 -4.78 -13.81 -11.02
CA LEU A 360 -4.72 -12.47 -11.62
C LEU A 360 -4.91 -11.37 -10.57
N LEU A 361 -5.91 -11.53 -9.69
CA LEU A 361 -6.16 -10.58 -8.60
C LEU A 361 -4.93 -10.48 -7.69
N GLY A 362 -4.39 -11.62 -7.27
CA GLY A 362 -3.19 -11.67 -6.44
C GLY A 362 -1.98 -11.02 -7.11
N ASP A 363 -1.78 -11.28 -8.40
CA ASP A 363 -0.62 -10.81 -9.16
C ASP A 363 -0.64 -9.31 -9.40
N LEU A 364 -1.80 -8.73 -9.74
CA LEU A 364 -1.92 -7.28 -9.94
C LEU A 364 -1.83 -6.49 -8.63
N CYS A 365 -2.30 -7.09 -7.52
CA CYS A 365 -2.26 -6.44 -6.21
C CYS A 365 -0.92 -6.65 -5.49
N ALA A 366 -0.10 -7.62 -5.88
CA ALA A 366 1.13 -7.89 -5.14
C ALA A 366 2.19 -6.79 -5.26
N PRO A 367 2.49 -6.20 -6.43
CA PRO A 367 3.60 -5.26 -6.59
C PRO A 367 3.43 -4.03 -5.71
N ARG A 368 4.54 -3.61 -5.10
CA ARG A 368 4.63 -2.37 -4.33
C ARG A 368 5.41 -1.30 -5.09
N TRP A 369 5.13 -0.03 -4.81
CA TRP A 369 5.86 1.12 -5.33
C TRP A 369 6.58 1.89 -4.22
N ALA A 370 7.65 2.57 -4.60
CA ALA A 370 8.37 3.52 -3.76
C ALA A 370 8.70 4.77 -4.57
N MET A 371 8.61 5.94 -3.91
CA MET A 371 9.12 7.17 -4.48
C MET A 371 10.64 7.24 -4.28
N THR A 372 11.39 7.44 -5.36
CA THR A 372 12.84 7.66 -5.31
C THR A 372 13.20 9.02 -5.88
N THR A 373 14.43 9.48 -5.68
CA THR A 373 14.93 10.71 -6.29
C THR A 373 14.93 10.69 -7.82
N ARG A 374 14.91 9.51 -8.45
CA ARG A 374 14.83 9.32 -9.91
C ARG A 374 13.40 9.15 -10.43
N GLY A 375 12.41 9.07 -9.55
CA GLY A 375 11.02 8.81 -9.90
C GLY A 375 10.43 7.58 -9.21
N ILE A 376 9.26 7.15 -9.69
CA ILE A 376 8.52 5.99 -9.21
C ILE A 376 9.29 4.71 -9.54
N LYS A 377 9.57 3.91 -8.51
CA LYS A 377 10.10 2.55 -8.62
C LYS A 377 9.02 1.55 -8.24
N ILE A 378 8.91 0.46 -9.00
CA ILE A 378 8.14 -0.73 -8.63
C ILE A 378 9.10 -1.79 -8.09
N GLU A 379 8.63 -2.55 -7.10
CA GLU A 379 9.31 -3.70 -6.52
C GLU A 379 9.78 -4.67 -7.61
N ASP A 380 11.01 -5.17 -7.44
CA ASP A 380 11.65 -6.05 -8.40
C ASP A 380 10.97 -7.45 -8.38
N LYS A 381 10.90 -8.13 -9.53
CA LYS A 381 10.17 -9.41 -9.70
C LYS A 381 10.63 -10.48 -8.70
N GLU A 382 11.93 -10.58 -8.46
CA GLU A 382 12.50 -11.52 -7.48
C GLU A 382 12.04 -11.27 -6.04
N ALA A 383 11.92 -10.00 -5.62
CA ALA A 383 11.43 -9.66 -4.29
C ALA A 383 9.94 -10.00 -4.13
N ILE A 384 9.14 -9.79 -5.18
CA ILE A 384 7.74 -10.23 -5.21
C ILE A 384 7.67 -11.76 -5.14
N LYS A 385 8.51 -12.49 -5.88
CA LYS A 385 8.57 -13.95 -5.89
C LYS A 385 8.93 -14.52 -4.52
N GLU A 386 9.92 -13.93 -3.85
CA GLU A 386 10.30 -14.30 -2.48
C GLU A 386 9.13 -14.11 -1.50
N ARG A 387 8.39 -13.00 -1.62
CA ARG A 387 7.25 -12.68 -0.74
C ARG A 387 6.01 -13.53 -1.02
N LEU A 388 5.70 -13.79 -2.28
CA LEU A 388 4.52 -14.57 -2.68
C LEU A 388 4.76 -16.09 -2.68
N GLY A 389 6.01 -16.53 -2.69
CA GLY A 389 6.39 -17.93 -2.91
C GLY A 389 6.20 -18.41 -4.36
N ARG A 390 5.83 -17.52 -5.29
CA ARG A 390 5.67 -17.77 -6.72
C ARG A 390 5.82 -16.49 -7.53
N SER A 391 6.10 -16.61 -8.83
CA SER A 391 6.20 -15.47 -9.73
C SER A 391 4.81 -14.90 -10.09
N PRO A 392 4.64 -13.56 -10.23
CA PRO A 392 3.37 -12.91 -10.57
C PRO A 392 3.12 -12.85 -12.10
N ASP A 393 3.30 -13.97 -12.79
CA ASP A 393 3.38 -14.00 -14.27
C ASP A 393 2.07 -13.60 -14.96
N VAL A 394 0.92 -13.84 -14.32
CA VAL A 394 -0.39 -13.48 -14.87
C VAL A 394 -0.60 -11.96 -14.86
N GLY A 395 -0.16 -11.31 -13.79
CA GLY A 395 -0.18 -9.85 -13.68
C GLY A 395 0.75 -9.18 -14.67
N ASP A 396 1.99 -9.69 -14.79
CA ASP A 396 2.97 -9.19 -15.76
C ASP A 396 2.43 -9.28 -17.20
N ALA A 397 1.83 -10.40 -17.61
CA ALA A 397 1.24 -10.55 -18.95
C ALA A 397 0.10 -9.55 -19.26
N ILE A 398 -0.74 -9.22 -18.28
CA ILE A 398 -1.80 -8.20 -18.41
C ILE A 398 -1.20 -6.81 -18.58
N VAL A 399 -0.20 -6.50 -17.76
CA VAL A 399 0.51 -5.22 -17.78
C VAL A 399 1.24 -5.02 -19.12
N ILE A 400 1.89 -6.07 -19.64
CA ILE A 400 2.50 -6.09 -20.99
C ILE A 400 1.45 -5.82 -22.07
N ALA A 401 0.32 -6.54 -22.03
CA ALA A 401 -0.75 -6.35 -23.01
C ALA A 401 -1.32 -4.92 -22.99
N ASN A 402 -1.38 -4.28 -21.82
CA ASN A 402 -1.87 -2.91 -21.68
C ASN A 402 -0.87 -1.87 -22.16
N GLY A 403 0.39 -1.95 -21.71
CA GLY A 403 1.45 -1.01 -22.06
C GLY A 403 1.69 -0.96 -23.56
N ALA A 404 1.71 -2.12 -24.22
CA ALA A 404 1.91 -2.23 -25.66
C ALA A 404 0.77 -1.59 -26.49
N ALA A 405 -0.44 -1.52 -25.96
CA ALA A 405 -1.58 -0.92 -26.66
C ALA A 405 -1.59 0.63 -26.58
N ASN A 406 -0.90 1.21 -25.60
CA ASN A 406 -0.89 2.65 -25.30
C ASN A 406 0.39 3.36 -25.75
N GLY A 407 1.47 2.62 -26.06
CA GLY A 407 2.72 3.17 -26.57
C GLY A 407 2.68 3.46 -28.07
N GLN A 408 2.95 4.71 -28.46
CA GLN A 408 3.45 5.02 -29.80
C GLN A 408 4.87 4.48 -29.92
N TRP A 409 5.09 3.32 -30.53
CA TRP A 409 6.46 2.84 -30.78
C TRP A 409 6.65 2.28 -32.19
N LEU A 410 7.87 2.54 -32.68
CA LEU A 410 8.36 2.36 -34.04
C LEU A 410 8.24 0.89 -34.48
N ILE A 411 7.68 0.71 -35.67
CA ILE A 411 7.79 -0.55 -36.42
C ILE A 411 9.26 -0.65 -36.83
N TYR A 412 9.98 -1.66 -36.34
CA TYR A 412 11.27 -2.04 -36.91
C TYR A 412 11.07 -2.85 -38.18
#